data_AF-A0A836RZ77-F1
#
_entry.id   AF-A0A836RZ77-F1
#
_cell.length_a   1.000
_cell.length_b   1.000
_cell.length_c   1.000
_cell.angle_alpha   90.00
_cell.angle_beta   90.00
_cell.angle_gamma   90.00
#
_symmetry.space_group_name_H-M   'P 1'
#
loop_
_entity.id
_entity.type
_entity.pdbx_description
1 polymer ?
#
loop_
_entity_poly.entity_id
_entity_poly.type
_entity_poly.pdbx_seq_one_letter_code
_entity_poly.pdbx_strand_id
1 'polypeptide(L)' 'MTEQQPSPGVSRENRISDDGLQRLEKHLAAGTKISRPVLAQWIRRYGEPAREIIKRHGRYSAELEGSK' A
#
# COMPACT_ATOMS: atom_id res chain seq x y z
N MET A 1 -21.46 4.14 28.19
CA MET A 1 -20.71 5.22 27.51
C MET A 1 -19.23 4.86 27.60
N THR A 2 -18.61 4.48 26.49
CA THR A 2 -17.16 4.30 26.38
C THR A 2 -16.68 5.19 25.24
N GLU A 3 -16.51 6.47 25.57
CA GLU A 3 -15.96 7.50 24.70
C GLU A 3 -14.46 7.28 24.58
N GLN A 4 -14.05 6.50 23.58
CA GLN A 4 -12.65 6.43 23.17
C GLN A 4 -12.29 7.75 22.47
N GLN A 5 -11.63 8.64 23.20
CA GLN A 5 -11.13 9.92 22.71
C GLN A 5 -10.29 9.73 21.43
N PRO A 6 -10.59 10.39 20.31
CA PRO A 6 -9.73 10.38 19.14
C PRO A 6 -8.55 11.33 19.39
N SER A 7 -7.36 10.81 19.67
CA SER A 7 -6.14 11.61 19.82
C SER A 7 -5.93 12.53 18.60
N PRO A 8 -6.00 13.87 18.76
CA PRO A 8 -5.78 14.81 17.67
C PRO A 8 -4.26 15.03 17.56
N GLY A 9 -3.65 14.52 16.48
CA GLY A 9 -2.24 14.84 16.18
C GLY A 9 -1.39 13.68 15.68
N VAL A 10 -1.87 12.43 15.70
CA VAL A 10 -1.16 11.31 15.07
C VAL A 10 -1.72 11.05 13.67
N SER A 11 -1.15 11.80 12.73
CA SER A 11 -0.79 11.29 11.39
C SER A 11 -1.91 10.61 10.60
N ARG A 12 -2.80 11.40 9.96
CA ARG A 12 -3.71 10.90 8.89
C ARG A 12 -2.94 10.07 7.86
N GLU A 13 -1.70 10.43 7.58
CA GLU A 13 -0.79 9.75 6.68
C GLU A 13 -0.46 8.32 7.15
N ASN A 14 -0.27 8.13 8.46
CA ASN A 14 0.14 6.84 9.04
C ASN A 14 -1.04 5.86 9.16
N ARG A 15 -2.26 6.37 9.43
CA ARG A 15 -3.48 5.54 9.50
C ARG A 15 -4.00 5.12 8.13
N ILE A 16 -3.83 5.96 7.11
CA ILE A 16 -4.12 5.61 5.71
C ILE A 16 -3.07 4.61 5.20
N SER A 17 -1.83 4.69 5.70
CA SER A 17 -0.74 3.78 5.36
C SER A 17 -1.11 2.31 5.59
N ASP A 18 -1.61 1.99 6.79
CA ASP A 18 -1.88 0.60 7.18
C ASP A 18 -3.10 -0.01 6.46
N ASP A 19 -4.24 0.70 6.42
CA ASP A 19 -5.46 0.22 5.73
C ASP A 19 -5.24 0.09 4.21
N GLY A 20 -4.48 1.03 3.63
CA GLY A 20 -4.11 0.98 2.22
C GLY A 20 -3.28 -0.26 1.88
N LEU A 21 -2.20 -0.51 2.63
CA LEU A 21 -1.33 -1.66 2.42
C LEU A 21 -2.08 -2.99 2.60
N GLN A 22 -2.96 -3.07 3.60
CA GLN A 22 -3.82 -4.25 3.78
C GLN A 22 -4.74 -4.50 2.58
N ARG A 23 -5.30 -3.45 1.97
CA ARG A 23 -6.09 -3.60 0.73
C ARG A 23 -5.23 -4.11 -0.41
N LEU A 24 -4.05 -3.52 -0.61
CA LEU A 24 -3.10 -3.96 -1.65
C LEU A 24 -2.79 -5.46 -1.50
N GLU A 25 -2.45 -5.90 -0.29
CA GLU A 25 -2.18 -7.30 0.01
C GLU A 25 -3.39 -8.18 -0.28
N LYS A 26 -4.59 -7.80 0.18
CA LYS A 26 -5.83 -8.54 -0.12
C LYS A 26 -6.10 -8.68 -1.61
N HIS A 27 -5.94 -7.62 -2.39
CA HIS A 27 -6.15 -7.67 -3.84
C HIS A 27 -5.14 -8.59 -4.54
N LEU A 28 -3.87 -8.54 -4.12
CA LEU A 28 -2.81 -9.39 -4.65
C LEU A 28 -2.98 -10.86 -4.23
N ALA A 29 -3.38 -11.12 -2.99
CA ALA A 29 -3.72 -12.44 -2.46
C ALA A 29 -4.92 -13.06 -3.19
N ALA A 30 -5.92 -12.25 -3.54
CA ALA A 30 -7.06 -12.66 -4.36
C ALA A 30 -6.70 -12.95 -5.83
N GLY A 31 -5.43 -12.77 -6.23
CA GLY A 31 -4.98 -12.99 -7.60
C GLY A 31 -5.39 -11.90 -8.59
N THR A 32 -5.90 -10.77 -8.09
CA THR A 32 -6.35 -9.65 -8.92
C THR A 32 -5.20 -9.16 -9.80
N LYS A 33 -5.45 -9.03 -11.10
CA LYS A 33 -4.48 -8.41 -12.03
C LYS A 33 -4.54 -6.89 -11.85
N ILE A 34 -3.80 -6.38 -10.87
CA ILE A 34 -3.57 -4.94 -10.72
C ILE A 34 -2.63 -4.48 -11.84
N SER A 35 -3.01 -3.39 -12.51
CA SER A 35 -2.20 -2.82 -13.58
C SER A 35 -0.88 -2.25 -13.04
N ARG A 36 0.18 -2.36 -13.84
CA ARG A 36 1.52 -1.85 -13.54
C ARG A 36 1.55 -0.37 -13.10
N PRO A 37 0.88 0.59 -13.77
CA PRO A 37 0.85 1.98 -13.29
C PRO A 37 0.24 2.13 -11.89
N VAL A 38 -0.75 1.29 -11.55
CA VAL A 38 -1.38 1.31 -10.21
C VAL A 38 -0.39 0.80 -9.17
N LEU A 39 0.31 -0.31 -9.45
CA LEU A 39 1.37 -0.83 -8.57
C LEU A 39 2.49 0.19 -8.36
N ALA A 40 2.90 0.92 -9.40
CA ALA A 40 3.86 2.00 -9.29
C ALA A 40 3.33 3.15 -8.40
N GLN A 41 2.04 3.50 -8.49
CA GLN A 41 1.42 4.47 -7.58
C GLN A 41 1.41 3.99 -6.12
N TRP A 42 1.19 2.69 -5.87
CA TRP A 42 1.31 2.11 -4.54
C TRP A 42 2.74 2.26 -3.98
N ILE A 43 3.76 1.94 -4.79
CA ILE A 43 5.17 2.13 -4.40
C ILE A 43 5.49 3.61 -4.17
N ARG A 44 4.98 4.53 -5.01
CA ARG A 44 5.19 5.98 -4.81
C ARG A 44 4.50 6.53 -3.57
N ARG A 45 3.34 5.99 -3.20
CA ARG A 45 2.50 6.49 -2.09
C ARG A 45 2.92 5.93 -0.74
N TYR A 46 3.27 4.65 -0.69
CA TYR A 46 3.58 3.96 0.56
C TYR A 46 5.05 3.57 0.66
N GLY A 47 5.82 3.68 -0.42
CA GLY A 47 7.26 3.42 -0.42
C GLY A 47 7.59 1.93 -0.36
N GLU A 48 8.60 1.62 0.46
CA GLU A 48 9.13 0.28 0.67
C GLU A 48 8.11 -0.78 1.11
N PRO A 49 7.16 -0.54 2.05
CA PRO A 49 6.19 -1.57 2.43
C PRO A 49 5.29 -2.01 1.27
N ALA A 50 4.90 -1.11 0.36
CA ALA A 50 4.17 -1.51 -0.84
C ALA A 50 5.03 -2.35 -1.78
N ARG A 51 6.31 -1.99 -1.94
CA ARG A 51 7.26 -2.75 -2.75
C ARG A 51 7.40 -4.18 -2.23
N GLU A 52 7.55 -4.36 -0.93
CA GLU A 52 7.69 -5.68 -0.30
C GLU A 52 6.45 -6.55 -0.50
N ILE A 53 5.24 -6.00 -0.33
CA ILE A 53 3.99 -6.72 -0.59
C ILE A 53 3.92 -7.15 -2.07
N ILE A 54 4.18 -6.23 -3.00
CA ILE A 54 4.11 -6.52 -4.44
C ILE A 54 5.14 -7.59 -4.84
N LYS A 55 6.33 -7.56 -4.24
CA LYS A 55 7.40 -8.54 -4.45
C LYS A 55 7.05 -9.92 -3.87
N ARG A 56 6.49 -9.97 -2.66
CA ARG A 56 6.01 -11.21 -2.01
C ARG A 56 4.96 -11.93 -2.86
N HIS A 57 4.11 -11.18 -3.55
CA HIS A 57 3.09 -11.72 -4.45
C HIS A 57 3.58 -11.99 -5.89
N GLY A 58 4.88 -11.83 -6.18
CA GLY A 58 5.45 -12.08 -7.51
C GLY A 58 4.95 -11.14 -8.60
N ARG A 59 4.34 -10.00 -8.22
CA ARG A 59 3.84 -8.98 -9.14
C ARG A 59 4.79 -7.80 -9.30
N TYR A 60 5.95 -7.86 -8.65
CA TYR A 60 6.98 -6.85 -8.77
C TYR A 60 7.69 -6.97 -10.12
N SER A 61 7.92 -5.82 -10.75
CA SER A 61 8.74 -5.70 -11.94
C SER A 61 9.62 -4.46 -11.77
N ALA A 62 10.89 -4.53 -12.18
CA ALA A 62 11.85 -3.42 -12.04
C ALA A 62 11.35 -2.13 -12.74
N GLU A 63 10.49 -2.28 -13.75
CA GLU A 63 9.83 -1.19 -14.46
C GLU A 63 8.83 -0.40 -13.58
N LEU A 64 8.43 -0.89 -12.41
CA LEU A 64 7.57 -0.18 -11.46
C LEU A 64 8.30 0.91 -10.68
N GLU A 65 9.63 0.84 -10.60
CA GLU A 65 10.48 1.85 -9.95
C GLU A 65 10.94 2.94 -10.94
N GLY A 66 10.57 2.79 -12.22
CA GLY A 66 11.02 3.63 -13.33
C GLY A 66 10.06 4.76 -13.67
N SER A 67 10.32 5.94 -13.13
CA SER A 67 10.23 7.19 -13.90
C SER A 67 11.27 8.13 -13.30
N LYS A 68 12.51 7.94 -13.75
CA LYS A 68 13.55 8.95 -13.65
C LYS A 68 13.36 9.93 -14.80
#